data_AF-A0A2Z4W9A1-F1
#
_entry.id   AF-A0A2Z4W9A1-F1
#
_cell.length_a   1.000
_cell.length_b   1.000
_cell.length_c   1.000
_cell.angle_alpha   90.00
_cell.angle_beta   90.00
_cell.angle_gamma   90.00
#
_symmetry.space_group_name_H-M   'P 1'
#
loop_
_entity.id
_entity.type
_entity.pdbx_description
1 polymer ?
#
loop_
_entity_poly.entity_id
_entity_poly.type
_entity_poly.pdbx_seq_one_letter_code
_entity_poly.pdbx_strand_id
1 'polypeptide(L)'
;MYKKNLCLLLCFLVICIFLFGGCSSSKEIKAKKENLITYSKEIKNLRLEESKIFDDYNSVTGENYTNDKSALIILKKLIIPNYTSYLEKVKKIIPTNDEIQELHKIYIDYCTKILLSFINFKESLEEKNSNKLKEGRKNLNDAQRNLERFQKSLNKISSKYNIQLS
;
A
#
# COMPACT_ATOMS: atom_id res chain seq x y z
N MET A 1 4.17 -22.51 -64.18
CA MET A 1 3.00 -21.85 -63.53
C MET A 1 2.85 -22.12 -62.02
N TYR A 2 3.44 -23.17 -61.43
CA TYR A 2 3.21 -23.53 -60.01
C TYR A 2 3.94 -22.66 -58.96
N LYS A 3 5.09 -22.04 -59.27
CA LYS A 3 5.88 -21.25 -58.30
C LYS A 3 5.19 -19.95 -57.84
N LYS A 4 4.40 -19.29 -58.70
CA LYS A 4 3.67 -18.06 -58.34
C LYS A 4 2.54 -18.34 -57.35
N ASN A 5 1.81 -19.45 -57.55
CA ASN A 5 0.69 -19.83 -56.69
C ASN A 5 1.16 -20.35 -55.32
N LEU A 6 2.33 -21.00 -55.26
CA LEU A 6 2.95 -21.45 -54.01
C LEU A 6 3.40 -20.27 -53.13
N CYS A 7 3.93 -19.21 -53.74
CA CYS A 7 4.33 -17.99 -53.04
C CYS A 7 3.11 -17.20 -52.52
N LEU A 8 2.05 -17.11 -53.32
CA LEU A 8 0.76 -16.53 -52.92
C LEU A 8 0.10 -17.29 -51.76
N LEU A 9 0.15 -18.62 -51.76
CA LEU A 9 -0.39 -19.46 -50.68
C LEU A 9 0.42 -19.30 -49.37
N LEU A 10 1.75 -19.18 -49.47
CA LEU A 10 2.62 -18.95 -48.31
C LEU A 10 2.39 -17.57 -47.68
N CYS A 11 2.20 -16.53 -48.51
CA CYS A 11 1.87 -15.19 -48.03
C CYS A 11 0.50 -15.14 -47.32
N PHE A 12 -0.48 -15.91 -47.79
CA PHE A 12 -1.81 -15.99 -47.17
C PHE A 12 -1.77 -16.70 -45.80
N LEU A 13 -0.92 -17.73 -45.66
CA LEU A 13 -0.75 -18.47 -44.40
C LEU A 13 -0.07 -17.62 -43.30
N VAL A 14 0.88 -16.75 -43.67
CA VAL A 14 1.58 -15.85 -42.73
C VAL A 14 0.68 -14.72 -42.24
N ILE A 15 -0.23 -14.22 -43.07
CA ILE A 15 -1.17 -13.14 -42.71
C ILE A 15 -2.23 -13.63 -41.70
N CYS A 16 -2.68 -14.89 -41.80
CA CYS A 16 -3.65 -15.45 -40.86
C CYS A 16 -3.11 -15.66 -39.43
N ILE A 17 -1.79 -15.83 -39.26
CA ILE A 17 -1.16 -16.03 -37.95
C ILE A 17 -1.15 -14.72 -37.13
N PHE A 18 -1.14 -13.55 -37.79
CA PHE A 18 -1.18 -12.25 -37.10
C PHE A 18 -2.59 -11.83 -36.62
N LEU A 19 -3.65 -12.48 -37.08
CA LEU A 19 -5.03 -12.10 -36.71
C LEU A 19 -5.52 -12.72 -35.39
N PHE A 20 -4.76 -13.63 -34.76
CA PHE A 20 -5.12 -14.27 -33.50
C PHE A 20 -4.42 -13.68 -32.25
N GLY A 21 -3.58 -12.65 -32.39
CA GLY A 21 -2.86 -12.03 -31.27
C GLY A 21 -3.65 -11.03 -30.42
N GLY A 22 -4.89 -10.69 -30.81
CA GLY A 22 -5.65 -9.57 -30.22
C GLY A 22 -6.42 -9.84 -28.92
N CYS A 23 -6.51 -11.09 -28.44
CA CYS A 23 -7.35 -11.45 -27.29
C CYS A 23 -6.58 -11.57 -25.95
N SER A 24 -5.25 -11.61 -25.98
CA SER A 24 -4.43 -11.73 -24.77
C SER A 24 -4.30 -10.42 -23.99
N SER A 25 -4.15 -9.29 -24.70
CA SER A 25 -3.97 -7.96 -24.09
C SER A 25 -5.22 -7.48 -23.34
N SER A 26 -6.42 -7.75 -23.87
CA SER A 26 -7.69 -7.37 -23.22
C SER A 26 -7.92 -8.16 -21.92
N LYS A 27 -7.61 -9.46 -21.92
CA LYS A 27 -7.69 -10.33 -20.74
C LYS A 27 -6.67 -9.95 -19.67
N GLU A 28 -5.45 -9.63 -20.08
CA GLU A 28 -4.38 -9.19 -19.17
C GLU A 28 -4.73 -7.84 -18.51
N ILE A 29 -5.20 -6.86 -19.29
CA ILE A 29 -5.64 -5.56 -18.77
C ILE A 29 -6.79 -5.74 -17.78
N LYS A 30 -7.77 -6.61 -18.09
CA LYS A 30 -8.89 -6.90 -17.19
C LYS A 30 -8.41 -7.49 -15.85
N ALA A 31 -7.49 -8.45 -15.88
CA ALA A 31 -6.94 -9.05 -14.66
C ALA A 31 -6.19 -8.02 -13.79
N LYS A 32 -5.42 -7.10 -14.40
CA LYS A 32 -4.74 -6.01 -13.67
C LYS A 32 -5.74 -5.06 -13.01
N LYS A 33 -6.84 -4.74 -13.69
CA LYS A 33 -7.92 -3.92 -13.14
C LYS A 33 -8.57 -4.56 -11.92
N GLU A 34 -8.95 -5.84 -12.05
CA GLU A 34 -9.55 -6.61 -10.97
C GLU A 34 -8.62 -6.72 -9.76
N ASN A 35 -7.31 -6.92 -9.98
CA ASN A 35 -6.35 -6.94 -8.89
C ASN A 35 -6.27 -5.60 -8.15
N LEU A 36 -6.28 -4.46 -8.86
CA LEU A 36 -6.27 -3.14 -8.21
C LEU A 36 -7.53 -2.88 -7.39
N ILE A 37 -8.69 -3.27 -7.92
CA ILE A 37 -9.98 -3.12 -7.24
C ILE A 37 -10.01 -3.96 -5.96
N THR A 38 -9.61 -5.23 -6.04
CA THR A 38 -9.54 -6.14 -4.89
C THR A 38 -8.58 -5.59 -3.83
N TYR A 39 -7.35 -5.24 -4.24
CA TYR A 39 -6.36 -4.64 -3.35
C TYR A 39 -6.89 -3.38 -2.64
N SER A 40 -7.49 -2.45 -3.39
CA SER A 40 -8.02 -1.21 -2.84
C SER A 40 -9.16 -1.47 -1.84
N LYS A 41 -9.99 -2.48 -2.09
CA LYS A 41 -11.06 -2.90 -1.17
C LYS A 41 -10.48 -3.51 0.11
N GLU A 42 -9.46 -4.36 0.02
CA GLU A 42 -8.81 -4.98 1.18
C GLU A 42 -8.18 -3.92 2.09
N ILE A 43 -7.47 -2.95 1.52
CA ILE A 43 -6.91 -1.81 2.28
C ILE A 43 -8.03 -0.96 2.90
N LYS A 44 -9.08 -0.65 2.14
CA LYS A 44 -10.22 0.14 2.63
C LYS A 44 -10.93 -0.52 3.83
N ASN A 45 -11.04 -1.85 3.83
CA ASN A 45 -11.65 -2.59 4.93
C ASN A 45 -10.86 -2.46 6.25
N LEU A 46 -9.54 -2.22 6.18
CA LEU A 46 -8.69 -2.03 7.35
C LEU A 46 -8.63 -0.56 7.82
N ARG A 47 -9.15 0.39 7.04
CA ARG A 47 -9.06 1.83 7.34
C ARG A 47 -9.74 2.24 8.65
N LEU A 48 -10.88 1.61 8.98
CA LEU A 48 -11.58 1.89 10.24
C LEU A 48 -10.77 1.45 11.46
N GLU A 49 -10.00 0.36 11.33
CA GLU A 49 -9.11 -0.10 12.40
C GLU A 49 -7.95 0.87 12.60
N GLU A 50 -7.32 1.31 11.52
CA GLU A 50 -6.24 2.31 11.57
C GLU A 50 -6.72 3.63 12.19
N SER A 51 -7.90 4.12 11.76
CA SER A 51 -8.49 5.36 12.28
C SER A 51 -8.67 5.31 13.79
N LYS A 52 -9.21 4.21 14.33
CA LYS A 52 -9.40 4.05 15.77
C LYS A 52 -8.08 4.11 16.55
N ILE A 53 -7.01 3.54 16.00
CA ILE A 53 -5.69 3.59 16.64
C ILE A 53 -5.14 5.01 16.65
N PHE A 54 -5.37 5.79 15.58
CA PHE A 54 -5.02 7.20 15.56
C PHE A 54 -5.90 8.05 16.49
N ASP A 55 -7.18 7.70 16.65
CA ASP A 55 -8.06 8.35 17.63
C ASP A 55 -7.53 8.10 19.06
N ASP A 56 -7.12 6.87 19.38
CA ASP A 56 -6.46 6.53 20.65
C ASP A 56 -5.16 7.34 20.84
N TYR A 57 -4.35 7.49 19.80
CA TYR A 57 -3.13 8.31 19.84
C TYR A 57 -3.44 9.80 20.07
N ASN A 58 -4.43 10.34 19.37
CA ASN A 58 -4.86 11.73 19.51
C ASN A 58 -5.45 12.02 20.89
N SER A 59 -6.02 11.01 21.57
CA SER A 59 -6.58 11.15 22.92
C SER A 59 -5.54 11.44 24.01
N VAL A 60 -4.25 11.19 23.75
CA VAL A 60 -3.16 11.36 24.72
C VAL A 60 -2.01 12.23 24.20
N THR A 61 -2.20 12.90 23.08
CA THR A 61 -1.19 13.78 22.46
C THR A 61 -1.78 15.13 22.08
N GLY A 62 -0.91 16.08 21.69
CA GLY A 62 -1.33 17.42 21.31
C GLY A 62 -2.07 18.13 22.45
N GLU A 63 -3.22 18.72 22.12
CA GLU A 63 -4.09 19.43 23.08
C GLU A 63 -4.68 18.51 24.17
N ASN A 64 -4.76 17.20 23.91
CA ASN A 64 -5.28 16.21 24.86
C ASN A 64 -4.19 15.61 25.77
N TYR A 65 -2.93 16.02 25.59
CA TYR A 65 -1.86 15.53 26.44
C TYR A 65 -2.04 16.02 27.89
N THR A 66 -2.03 15.08 28.83
CA THR A 66 -2.18 15.37 30.27
C THR A 66 -0.89 15.12 31.04
N ASN A 67 -0.31 13.93 30.90
CA ASN A 67 0.96 13.56 31.50
C ASN A 67 1.56 12.31 30.84
N ASP A 68 2.87 12.12 31.03
CA ASP A 68 3.62 10.99 30.48
C ASP A 68 3.08 9.62 30.91
N LYS A 69 2.57 9.50 32.13
CA LYS A 69 2.06 8.22 32.66
C LYS A 69 0.83 7.76 31.88
N SER A 70 -0.13 8.65 31.64
CA SER A 70 -1.32 8.36 30.83
C SER A 70 -0.95 8.00 29.39
N ALA A 71 -0.10 8.82 28.75
CA ALA A 71 0.35 8.57 27.38
C ALA A 71 1.10 7.23 27.25
N LEU A 72 1.98 6.92 28.19
CA LEU A 72 2.73 5.67 28.22
C LEU A 72 1.83 4.45 28.38
N ILE A 73 0.80 4.53 29.23
CA ILE A 73 -0.17 3.44 29.41
C ILE A 73 -0.91 3.16 28.11
N ILE A 74 -1.41 4.20 27.44
CA ILE A 74 -2.17 4.04 26.19
C ILE A 74 -1.27 3.53 25.06
N LEU A 75 -0.03 4.04 24.94
CA LEU A 75 0.96 3.54 23.97
C LEU A 75 1.24 2.04 24.16
N LYS A 76 1.47 1.60 25.41
CA LYS A 76 1.83 0.21 25.72
C LYS A 76 0.67 -0.76 25.61
N LYS A 77 -0.51 -0.38 26.09
CA LYS A 77 -1.64 -1.30 26.24
C LYS A 77 -2.58 -1.32 25.04
N LEU A 78 -2.67 -0.22 24.28
CA LEU A 78 -3.63 -0.08 23.19
C LEU A 78 -2.90 0.13 21.85
N ILE A 79 -2.18 1.24 21.70
CA ILE A 79 -1.70 1.70 20.38
C ILE A 79 -0.70 0.70 19.78
N ILE A 80 0.38 0.36 20.48
CA ILE A 80 1.43 -0.50 19.92
C ILE A 80 0.89 -1.91 19.62
N PRO A 81 0.18 -2.60 20.53
CA PRO A 81 -0.42 -3.90 20.22
C PRO A 81 -1.40 -3.86 19.04
N ASN A 82 -2.31 -2.88 19.02
CA ASN A 82 -3.32 -2.78 17.96
C ASN A 82 -2.68 -2.44 16.62
N TYR A 83 -1.72 -1.51 16.58
CA TYR A 83 -1.03 -1.15 15.35
C TYR A 83 -0.12 -2.27 14.83
N THR A 84 0.48 -3.06 15.74
CA THR A 84 1.20 -4.29 15.35
C THR A 84 0.24 -5.29 14.69
N SER A 85 -0.93 -5.54 15.28
CA SER A 85 -1.94 -6.44 14.70
C SER A 85 -2.42 -5.93 13.33
N TYR A 86 -2.68 -4.63 13.22
CA TYR A 86 -3.05 -3.98 11.96
C TYR A 86 -1.96 -4.15 10.89
N LEU A 87 -0.69 -3.89 11.21
CA LEU A 87 0.43 -4.08 10.27
C LEU A 87 0.53 -5.54 9.78
N GLU A 88 0.32 -6.51 10.67
CA GLU A 88 0.31 -7.93 10.29
C GLU A 88 -0.87 -8.30 9.38
N LYS A 89 -2.03 -7.64 9.53
CA LYS A 89 -3.15 -7.78 8.57
C LYS A 89 -2.81 -7.15 7.23
N VAL A 90 -2.20 -5.97 7.24
CA VAL A 90 -1.74 -5.28 6.01
C VAL A 90 -0.76 -6.17 5.24
N LYS A 91 0.26 -6.75 5.90
CA LYS A 91 1.25 -7.64 5.26
C LYS A 91 0.67 -8.93 4.67
N LYS A 92 -0.52 -9.36 5.12
CA LYS A 92 -1.20 -10.55 4.58
C LYS A 92 -1.94 -10.28 3.27
N ILE A 93 -2.05 -9.02 2.86
CA ILE A 93 -2.56 -8.65 1.55
C ILE A 93 -1.48 -8.96 0.52
N ILE A 94 -1.77 -9.84 -0.42
CA ILE A 94 -0.80 -10.29 -1.43
C ILE A 94 -1.35 -9.97 -2.82
N PRO A 95 -1.02 -8.81 -3.40
CA PRO A 95 -1.39 -8.51 -4.78
C PRO A 95 -0.73 -9.47 -5.75
N THR A 96 -1.42 -9.86 -6.81
CA THR A 96 -0.91 -10.80 -7.82
C THR A 96 -0.20 -10.10 -8.99
N ASN A 97 -0.29 -8.77 -9.05
CA ASN A 97 0.34 -7.96 -10.08
C ASN A 97 1.55 -7.20 -9.52
N ASP A 98 2.69 -7.27 -10.21
CA ASP A 98 3.96 -6.65 -9.79
C ASP A 98 3.84 -5.15 -9.51
N GLU A 99 3.10 -4.39 -10.34
CA GLU A 99 2.93 -2.93 -10.15
C GLU A 99 2.16 -2.63 -8.84
N ILE A 100 1.21 -3.49 -8.48
CA ILE A 100 0.42 -3.37 -7.25
C ILE A 100 1.21 -3.93 -6.04
N GLN A 101 2.07 -4.92 -6.25
CA GLN A 101 3.00 -5.37 -5.20
C GLN A 101 3.98 -4.26 -4.81
N GLU A 102 4.55 -3.54 -5.79
CA GLU A 102 5.41 -2.39 -5.50
C GLU A 102 4.65 -1.27 -4.79
N LEU A 103 3.41 -0.99 -5.21
CA LEU A 103 2.53 -0.07 -4.49
C LEU A 103 2.32 -0.52 -3.03
N HIS A 104 2.08 -1.81 -2.81
CA HIS A 104 1.83 -2.37 -1.49
C HIS A 104 3.07 -2.32 -0.58
N LYS A 105 4.27 -2.54 -1.13
CA LYS A 105 5.53 -2.37 -0.38
C LYS A 105 5.65 -0.96 0.19
N ILE A 106 5.33 0.08 -0.58
CA ILE A 106 5.32 1.48 -0.11
C ILE A 106 4.34 1.65 1.06
N TYR A 107 3.18 1.00 1.00
CA TYR A 107 2.18 1.06 2.08
C TYR A 107 2.65 0.32 3.35
N ILE A 108 3.27 -0.85 3.20
CA ILE A 108 3.91 -1.57 4.33
C ILE A 108 5.00 -0.69 4.97
N ASP A 109 5.81 0.00 4.17
CA ASP A 109 6.85 0.90 4.66
C ASP A 109 6.25 2.09 5.43
N TYR A 110 5.13 2.65 4.96
CA TYR A 110 4.36 3.66 5.70
C TYR A 110 3.95 3.11 7.08
N CYS A 111 3.24 1.99 7.12
CA CYS A 111 2.76 1.40 8.37
C CYS A 111 3.91 1.03 9.32
N THR A 112 5.00 0.46 8.78
CA THR A 112 6.19 0.11 9.55
C THR A 112 6.80 1.34 10.22
N LYS A 113 6.87 2.48 9.51
CA LYS A 113 7.39 3.72 10.07
C LYS A 113 6.49 4.30 11.15
N ILE A 114 5.16 4.21 11.01
CA ILE A 114 4.23 4.59 12.08
C ILE A 114 4.46 3.74 13.34
N LEU A 115 4.55 2.40 13.20
CA LEU A 115 4.80 1.51 14.33
C LEU A 115 6.11 1.85 15.05
N LEU A 116 7.19 2.03 14.28
CA LEU A 116 8.49 2.43 14.82
C LEU A 116 8.42 3.78 15.53
N SER A 117 7.57 4.71 15.05
CA SER A 117 7.36 5.97 15.75
C SER A 117 6.71 5.76 17.11
N PHE A 118 5.65 4.96 17.20
CA PHE A 118 4.98 4.70 18.49
C PHE A 118 5.92 4.02 19.50
N ILE A 119 6.74 3.07 19.04
CA ILE A 119 7.75 2.42 19.86
C ILE A 119 8.77 3.45 20.39
N ASN A 120 9.28 4.32 19.51
CA ASN A 120 10.22 5.36 19.90
C ASN A 120 9.61 6.40 20.87
N PHE A 121 8.33 6.75 20.70
CA PHE A 121 7.64 7.62 21.65
C PHE A 121 7.51 6.96 23.02
N LYS A 122 7.11 5.69 23.07
CA LYS A 122 7.09 4.92 24.31
C LYS A 122 8.46 4.93 25.00
N GLU A 123 9.53 4.58 24.26
CA GLU A 123 10.90 4.56 24.80
C GLU A 123 11.36 5.94 25.27
N SER A 124 11.01 7.00 24.55
CA SER A 124 11.33 8.37 24.96
C SER A 124 10.70 8.76 26.28
N LEU A 125 9.47 8.29 26.57
CA LEU A 125 8.78 8.53 27.83
C LEU A 125 9.34 7.67 28.97
N GLU A 126 9.65 6.40 28.70
CA GLU A 126 10.21 5.46 29.70
C GLU A 126 11.61 5.88 30.14
N GLU A 127 12.46 6.27 29.19
CA GLU A 127 13.87 6.55 29.43
C GLU A 127 14.18 8.05 29.60
N LYS A 128 13.16 8.91 29.42
CA LYS A 128 13.34 10.37 29.27
C LYS A 128 14.37 10.71 28.18
N ASN A 129 14.38 9.92 27.11
CA ASN A 129 15.40 9.93 26.08
C ASN A 129 14.99 10.81 24.88
N SER A 130 15.57 12.02 24.80
CA SER A 130 15.26 12.97 23.73
C SER A 130 15.70 12.51 22.34
N ASN A 131 16.67 11.59 22.23
CA ASN A 131 17.06 11.02 20.94
C ASN A 131 15.97 10.09 20.40
N LYS A 132 15.35 9.27 21.25
CA LYS A 132 14.19 8.45 20.89
C LYS A 132 13.01 9.30 20.42
N LEU A 133 12.76 10.43 21.07
CA LEU A 133 11.73 11.37 20.61
C LEU A 133 12.02 11.90 19.21
N LYS A 134 13.27 12.27 18.92
CA LYS A 134 13.71 12.72 17.58
C LYS A 134 13.59 11.62 16.54
N GLU A 135 13.98 10.39 16.86
CA GLU A 135 13.84 9.22 15.98
C GLU A 135 12.38 8.91 15.68
N GLY A 136 11.49 8.97 16.68
CA GLY A 136 10.06 8.82 16.47
C GLY A 136 9.50 9.86 15.50
N ARG A 137 9.83 11.14 15.70
CA ARG A 137 9.43 12.23 14.78
C ARG A 137 9.98 12.04 13.37
N LYS A 138 11.23 11.59 13.24
CA LYS A 138 11.82 11.25 11.93
C LYS A 138 11.02 10.14 11.25
N ASN A 139 10.66 9.08 11.99
CA ASN A 139 9.86 8.00 11.45
C ASN A 139 8.46 8.47 11.02
N LEU A 140 7.78 9.35 11.76
CA LEU A 140 6.51 9.96 11.29
C LEU A 140 6.69 10.75 9.99
N ASN A 141 7.74 11.56 9.89
CA ASN A 141 8.01 12.34 8.69
C ASN A 141 8.28 11.43 7.48
N ASP A 142 9.04 10.34 7.68
CA ASP A 142 9.28 9.34 6.64
C ASP A 142 7.99 8.58 6.27
N ALA A 143 7.13 8.26 7.25
CA ALA A 143 5.82 7.67 7.02
C ALA A 143 4.94 8.59 6.16
N GLN A 144 4.88 9.88 6.48
CA GLN A 144 4.12 10.86 5.70
C GLN A 144 4.58 10.90 4.23
N ARG A 145 5.89 10.89 3.99
CA ARG A 145 6.43 10.81 2.62
C ARG A 145 6.06 9.49 1.93
N ASN A 146 6.06 8.37 2.66
CA ASN A 146 5.60 7.09 2.12
C ASN A 146 4.12 7.13 1.74
N LEU A 147 3.27 7.73 2.57
CA LEU A 147 1.84 7.86 2.29
C LEU A 147 1.60 8.70 1.04
N GLU A 148 2.31 9.83 0.89
CA GLU A 148 2.24 10.65 -0.32
C GLU A 148 2.71 9.91 -1.57
N ARG A 149 3.79 9.14 -1.46
CA ARG A 149 4.27 8.28 -2.56
C ARG A 149 3.24 7.21 -2.92
N PHE A 150 2.66 6.57 -1.92
CA PHE A 150 1.61 5.58 -2.11
C PHE A 150 0.42 6.18 -2.86
N GLN A 151 -0.08 7.34 -2.41
CA GLN A 151 -1.20 8.05 -3.06
C GLN A 151 -0.89 8.42 -4.51
N LYS A 152 0.31 8.96 -4.78
CA LYS A 152 0.76 9.30 -6.14
C LYS A 152 0.84 8.06 -7.04
N SER A 153 1.43 6.97 -6.54
CA SER A 153 1.52 5.71 -7.28
C SER A 153 0.15 5.09 -7.54
N LEU A 154 -0.73 5.08 -6.54
CA LEU A 154 -2.10 4.61 -6.67
C LEU A 154 -2.85 5.39 -7.76
N ASN A 155 -2.79 6.72 -7.72
CA ASN A 155 -3.42 7.58 -8.73
C ASN A 155 -2.88 7.34 -10.14
N LYS A 156 -1.56 7.14 -10.28
CA LYS A 156 -0.91 6.81 -11.55
C LYS A 156 -1.42 5.49 -12.12
N ILE A 157 -1.48 4.45 -11.29
CA ILE A 157 -1.95 3.11 -11.67
C ILE A 157 -3.44 3.15 -12.04
N SER A 158 -4.26 3.82 -11.23
CA SER A 158 -5.69 4.00 -11.50
C SER A 158 -5.94 4.73 -12.82
N SER A 159 -5.18 5.80 -13.09
CA SER A 159 -5.28 6.54 -14.36
C SER A 159 -4.89 5.67 -15.56
N LYS A 160 -3.77 4.93 -15.46
CA LYS A 160 -3.31 4.00 -16.49
C LYS A 160 -4.36 2.95 -16.86
N TYR A 161 -5.15 2.52 -15.87
CA TYR A 161 -6.19 1.52 -16.08
C TYR A 161 -7.61 2.10 -16.23
N ASN A 162 -7.78 3.42 -16.26
CA ASN A 162 -9.08 4.09 -16.28
C ASN A 162 -10.03 3.55 -15.19
N ILE A 163 -9.53 3.43 -13.96
CA ILE A 163 -10.31 3.05 -12.78
C ILE A 163 -10.53 4.30 -11.93
N GLN A 164 -11.79 4.56 -11.58
CA GLN A 164 -12.14 5.49 -10.51
C GLN A 164 -12.25 4.72 -9.20
N LEU A 165 -11.37 5.01 -8.25
CA LEU A 165 -11.43 4.44 -6.91
C LEU A 165 -12.25 5.39 -6.03
N SER A 166 -13.37 4.90 -5.49
CA SER A 166 -14.28 5.60 -4.58
C SER A 166 -14.10 5.20 -3.12
#